data_AF-A0A7C1AL83-F1
#
_entry.id   AF-A0A7C1AL83-F1
#
_cell.length_a   1.000
_cell.length_b   1.000
_cell.length_c   1.000
_cell.angle_alpha   90.00
_cell.angle_beta   90.00
_cell.angle_gamma   90.00
#
_symmetry.space_group_name_H-M   'P 1'
#
loop_
_entity.id
_entity.type
_entity.pdbx_description
1 polymer ?
#
loop_
_entity_poly.entity_id
_entity_poly.type
_entity_poly.pdbx_seq_one_letter_code
_entity_poly.pdbx_strand_id
1 'polypeptide(L)'
;EALEVLAEKNIDVIILDIKMPGMDGIEVLKVVKKRFPLVEVILLTGHGTTETAVEGMKLGALDYLMKPADFDDLMTKLETARKRKDEQEERIRKAEAKLLLRKGGNI
;
A
#
# COMPACT_ATOMS: atom_id res chain seq x y z
N GLU A 1 -0.66 4.86 -16.81
CA GLU A 1 0.73 4.90 -16.31
C GLU A 1 0.92 4.21 -14.95
N ALA A 2 0.52 4.77 -13.80
CA ALA A 2 0.86 4.18 -12.47
C ALA A 2 0.39 2.71 -12.30
N LEU A 3 -0.82 2.38 -12.76
CA LEU A 3 -1.36 1.01 -12.69
C LEU A 3 -0.69 0.04 -13.67
N GLU A 4 -0.13 0.53 -14.78
CA GLU A 4 0.59 -0.29 -15.76
C GLU A 4 1.96 -0.67 -15.20
N VAL A 5 2.66 0.30 -14.59
CA VAL A 5 3.94 0.04 -13.91
C VAL A 5 3.78 -0.99 -12.79
N LEU A 6 2.68 -0.93 -12.03
CA LEU A 6 2.38 -1.91 -10.98
C LEU A 6 2.12 -3.33 -11.52
N ALA A 7 1.68 -3.45 -12.77
CA ALA A 7 1.48 -4.76 -13.40
C ALA A 7 2.80 -5.35 -13.92
N GLU A 8 3.77 -4.50 -14.28
CA GLU A 8 5.04 -4.92 -14.88
C GLU A 8 6.19 -5.05 -13.87
N LYS A 9 6.12 -4.35 -12.73
CA LYS A 9 7.19 -4.30 -11.72
C LYS A 9 6.70 -4.71 -10.35
N ASN A 10 7.58 -5.36 -9.59
CA ASN A 10 7.36 -5.60 -8.17
C ASN A 10 7.60 -4.30 -7.39
N ILE A 11 6.51 -3.61 -7.07
CA ILE A 11 6.52 -2.41 -6.23
C ILE A 11 6.07 -2.79 -4.83
N ASP A 12 6.88 -2.49 -3.82
CA ASP A 12 6.51 -2.76 -2.42
C ASP A 12 5.66 -1.64 -1.82
N VAL A 13 5.98 -0.39 -2.17
CA VAL A 13 5.35 0.81 -1.60
C VAL A 13 5.08 1.86 -2.67
N ILE A 14 3.93 2.52 -2.60
CA ILE A 14 3.53 3.64 -3.44
C ILE A 14 3.37 4.89 -2.60
N ILE A 15 3.94 6.01 -3.07
CA ILE A 15 3.59 7.34 -2.58
C ILE A 15 2.58 7.93 -3.56
N LEU A 16 1.42 8.33 -3.05
CA LEU A 16 0.28 8.72 -3.87
C LEU A 16 -0.22 10.10 -3.49
N ASP A 17 -0.29 11.02 -4.46
CA ASP A 17 -0.94 12.31 -4.22
C ASP A 17 -2.45 12.16 -4.19
N ILE A 18 -3.10 12.78 -3.19
CA ILE A 18 -4.56 12.80 -3.08
C ILE A 18 -5.16 13.68 -4.18
N LYS A 19 -4.57 14.85 -4.45
CA LYS A 19 -5.10 15.80 -5.44
C LYS A 19 -4.23 15.78 -6.69
N MET A 20 -4.66 15.01 -7.69
CA MET A 20 -4.06 15.00 -9.02
C MET A 20 -5.07 15.51 -10.07
N PRO A 21 -4.61 16.22 -11.12
CA PRO A 21 -5.46 16.51 -12.27
C PRO A 21 -5.89 15.21 -12.97
N GLY A 22 -7.19 15.04 -13.21
CA GLY A 22 -7.75 13.95 -14.00
C GLY A 22 -8.27 12.74 -13.20
N MET A 23 -7.53 12.23 -12.22
CA MET A 23 -7.94 11.07 -11.41
C MET A 23 -7.69 11.33 -9.92
N ASP A 24 -8.67 11.03 -9.08
CA ASP A 24 -8.55 11.22 -7.63
C ASP A 24 -7.60 10.15 -7.04
N GLY A 25 -6.62 10.57 -6.23
CA GLY A 25 -5.72 9.64 -5.55
C GLY A 25 -6.46 8.61 -4.70
N ILE A 26 -7.64 8.94 -4.18
CA ILE A 26 -8.48 8.00 -3.45
C ILE A 26 -9.04 6.90 -4.35
N GLU A 27 -9.38 7.20 -5.61
CA GLU A 27 -9.80 6.18 -6.57
C GLU A 27 -8.64 5.25 -6.93
N VAL A 28 -7.44 5.80 -7.14
CA VAL A 28 -6.22 5.02 -7.37
C VAL A 28 -5.98 4.08 -6.19
N LEU A 29 -6.05 4.58 -4.95
CA LEU A 29 -5.89 3.78 -3.75
C LEU A 29 -6.85 2.57 -3.72
N LYS A 30 -8.13 2.80 -4.02
CA LYS A 30 -9.14 1.72 -4.07
C LYS A 30 -8.77 0.65 -5.09
N VAL A 31 -8.30 1.05 -6.28
CA VAL A 31 -7.90 0.11 -7.34
C VAL A 31 -6.64 -0.66 -6.94
N VAL A 32 -5.64 0.03 -6.39
CA VAL A 32 -4.39 -0.58 -5.91
C VAL A 32 -4.68 -1.61 -4.84
N LYS A 33 -5.41 -1.26 -3.78
CA LYS A 33 -5.68 -2.20 -2.68
C LYS A 33 -6.57 -3.37 -3.09
N LYS A 34 -7.38 -3.21 -4.14
CA LYS A 34 -8.17 -4.30 -4.72
C LYS A 34 -7.33 -5.25 -5.59
N ARG A 35 -6.43 -4.73 -6.43
CA ARG A 35 -5.64 -5.52 -7.40
C ARG A 35 -4.32 -6.03 -6.84
N PHE A 36 -3.69 -5.24 -5.98
CA PHE A 36 -2.37 -5.45 -5.43
C PHE A 36 -2.43 -5.27 -3.89
N PRO A 37 -3.13 -6.16 -3.17
CA PRO A 37 -3.44 -5.98 -1.75
C PRO A 37 -2.21 -5.92 -0.84
N LEU A 38 -1.08 -6.49 -1.28
CA LEU A 38 0.18 -6.48 -0.55
C LEU A 38 0.99 -5.18 -0.72
N VAL A 39 0.65 -4.36 -1.72
CA VAL A 39 1.37 -3.11 -1.96
C VAL A 39 0.90 -2.10 -0.93
N GLU A 40 1.85 -1.53 -0.18
CA GLU A 40 1.54 -0.50 0.80
C GLU A 40 1.46 0.88 0.16
N VAL A 41 0.54 1.71 0.63
CA VAL A 41 0.28 3.04 0.04
C VAL A 41 0.40 4.10 1.11
N ILE A 42 1.26 5.07 0.87
CA ILE A 42 1.41 6.28 1.69
C ILE A 42 0.81 7.43 0.90
N LEU A 43 -0.15 8.13 1.50
CA LEU A 43 -0.77 9.31 0.88
C LEU A 43 0.09 10.54 1.13
N LEU A 44 0.28 11.37 0.12
CA LEU A 44 1.05 12.61 0.23
C LEU A 44 0.23 13.78 -0.31
N THR A 45 -0.21 14.71 0.54
CA THR A 45 -1.14 15.77 0.11
C THR A 45 -0.72 17.16 0.54
N GLY A 46 -0.80 18.16 -0.36
CA GLY A 46 -0.57 19.57 -0.01
C GLY A 46 -1.86 20.39 0.14
N HIS A 47 -2.97 19.90 -0.39
CA HIS A 47 -4.26 20.61 -0.46
C HIS A 47 -5.45 19.71 -0.11
N GLY A 48 -5.18 18.54 0.45
CA GLY A 48 -6.20 17.63 0.99
C GLY A 48 -6.64 18.10 2.37
N THR A 49 -7.88 17.80 2.72
CA THR A 49 -8.36 18.04 4.08
C THR A 49 -8.04 16.84 4.96
N THR A 50 -8.05 17.05 6.28
CA THR A 50 -7.89 15.95 7.25
C THR A 50 -8.92 14.85 7.02
N GLU A 51 -10.14 15.21 6.61
CA GLU A 51 -11.20 14.26 6.30
C GLU A 51 -10.83 13.34 5.14
N THR A 52 -10.26 13.86 4.05
CA THR A 52 -9.84 13.04 2.91
C THR A 52 -8.68 12.12 3.28
N ALA A 53 -7.74 12.59 4.10
CA ALA A 53 -6.66 11.75 4.63
C ALA A 53 -7.23 10.60 5.48
N VAL A 54 -8.17 10.91 6.38
CA VAL A 54 -8.86 9.91 7.21
C VAL A 54 -9.65 8.91 6.36
N GLU A 55 -10.31 9.36 5.29
CA GLU A 55 -10.98 8.46 4.36
C GLU A 55 -9.98 7.51 3.69
N GLY A 56 -8.85 8.04 3.22
CA GLY A 56 -7.77 7.24 2.65
C GLY A 56 -7.26 6.15 3.60
N MET A 57 -7.09 6.49 4.88
CA MET A 57 -6.70 5.51 5.91
C MET A 57 -7.76 4.41 6.07
N LYS A 58 -9.05 4.75 6.08
CA LYS A 58 -10.15 3.76 6.14
C LYS A 58 -10.19 2.84 4.92
N LEU A 59 -9.74 3.33 3.77
CA LEU A 59 -9.67 2.57 2.52
C LEU A 59 -8.40 1.71 2.40
N GLY A 60 -7.56 1.71 3.44
CA GLY A 60 -6.41 0.82 3.55
C GLY A 60 -5.08 1.47 3.22
N ALA A 61 -5.01 2.80 3.08
CA ALA A 61 -3.71 3.47 3.11
C ALA A 61 -3.01 3.17 4.44
N LEU A 62 -1.69 3.01 4.37
CA LEU A 62 -0.88 2.72 5.54
C LEU A 62 -0.70 3.95 6.42
N ASP A 63 -0.43 5.07 5.76
CA ASP A 63 -0.14 6.34 6.41
C ASP A 63 -0.37 7.51 5.44
N TYR A 64 -0.32 8.73 5.95
CA TYR A 64 -0.32 9.95 5.15
C TYR A 64 0.71 10.96 5.63
N LEU A 65 1.07 11.86 4.72
CA LEU A 65 1.99 12.97 4.91
C LEU A 65 1.41 14.25 4.31
N MET A 66 1.59 15.37 4.98
CA MET A 66 1.28 16.68 4.42
C MET A 66 2.50 17.26 3.70
N LYS A 67 2.29 17.88 2.53
CA LYS A 67 3.31 18.66 1.82
C LYS A 67 3.42 20.05 2.46
N PRO A 68 4.64 20.61 2.62
CA PRO A 68 5.92 19.95 2.37
C PRO A 68 6.20 18.90 3.46
N ALA A 69 6.55 17.69 3.04
CA ALA A 69 6.92 16.60 3.96
C ALA A 69 8.43 16.61 4.14
N ASP A 70 8.87 16.36 5.37
CA ASP A 70 10.29 16.13 5.65
C ASP A 70 10.76 14.81 5.03
N PHE A 71 11.98 14.80 4.47
CA PHE A 71 12.50 13.63 3.78
C PHE A 71 12.78 12.46 4.74
N ASP A 72 13.23 12.75 5.97
CA ASP A 72 13.51 11.73 6.98
C ASP A 72 12.20 11.10 7.49
N ASP A 73 11.14 11.89 7.63
CA ASP A 73 9.81 11.38 7.99
C ASP A 73 9.24 10.49 6.86
N LEU A 74 9.36 10.93 5.60
CA LEU A 74 8.98 10.11 4.45
C LEU A 74 9.77 8.81 4.39
N MET A 75 11.08 8.85 4.62
CA MET A 75 11.93 7.66 4.59
C MET A 75 11.56 6.69 5.70
N THR A 76 11.31 7.18 6.92
CA THR A 76 10.86 6.37 8.06
C THR A 76 9.54 5.64 7.76
N LYS A 77 8.60 6.34 7.12
CA LYS A 77 7.31 5.75 6.73
C LYS A 77 7.47 4.73 5.60
N LEU A 78 8.36 4.96 4.63
CA LEU A 78 8.67 4.01 3.57
C LEU A 78 9.28 2.72 4.13
N GLU A 79 10.23 2.82 5.06
CA GLU A 79 10.83 1.63 5.71
C GLU A 79 9.79 0.84 6.48
N THR A 80 8.92 1.53 7.22
CA THR A 80 7.81 0.92 7.94
C THR A 80 6.84 0.21 6.99
N ALA A 81 6.53 0.84 5.85
CA ALA A 81 5.67 0.27 4.81
C ALA A 81 6.24 -1.01 4.21
N ARG A 82 7.52 -0.96 3.82
CA ARG A 82 8.22 -2.11 3.26
C ARG A 82 8.25 -3.27 4.25
N LYS A 83 8.60 -3.01 5.51
CA LYS A 83 8.62 -4.03 6.56
C LYS A 83 7.24 -4.69 6.74
N ARG A 84 6.17 -3.90 6.73
CA ARG A 84 4.79 -4.42 6.85
C ARG A 84 4.42 -5.32 5.67
N LYS A 85 4.83 -4.96 4.46
CA LYS A 85 4.64 -5.80 3.27
C LYS A 85 5.38 -7.13 3.42
N ASP A 86 6.65 -7.10 3.82
CA ASP A 86 7.48 -8.30 4.00
C ASP A 86 6.88 -9.25 5.05
N GLU A 87 6.38 -8.70 6.16
CA GLU A 87 5.68 -9.46 7.20
C GLU A 87 4.38 -10.10 6.68
N GLN A 88 3.59 -9.40 5.87
CA GLN A 88 2.37 -9.95 5.28
C GLN A 88 2.68 -11.08 4.29
N GLU A 89 3.69 -10.90 3.45
CA GLU A 89 4.12 -11.90 2.48
C GLU A 89 4.64 -13.16 3.18
N GLU A 90 5.44 -13.01 4.24
CA GLU A 90 5.92 -14.14 5.03
C GLU A 90 4.76 -14.88 5.71
N ARG A 91 3.76 -14.16 6.23
CA ARG A 91 2.56 -14.76 6.82
C ARG A 91 1.77 -15.58 5.81
N ILE A 92 1.59 -15.09 4.58
CA ILE A 92 0.91 -15.81 3.51
C ILE A 92 1.69 -17.08 3.16
N ARG A 93 3.01 -16.96 2.96
CA ARG A 93 3.88 -18.10 2.64
C ARG A 93 3.84 -19.18 3.72
N LYS A 94 3.89 -18.81 5.00
CA LYS A 94 3.78 -19.74 6.14
C LYS A 94 2.40 -20.43 6.19
N ALA A 95 1.33 -19.69 5.91
CA ALA A 95 -0.02 -20.23 5.88
C ALA A 95 -0.22 -21.26 4.75
N GLU A 96 0.29 -20.97 3.56
CA GLU A 96 0.25 -21.87 2.40
C GLU A 96 1.04 -23.16 2.65
N ALA A 97 2.27 -23.04 3.18
CA ALA A 97 3.10 -24.19 3.53
C ALA A 97 2.40 -25.10 4.55
N LYS A 98 1.78 -24.52 5.58
CA LYS A 98 1.01 -25.27 6.60
C LYS A 98 -0.20 -25.98 5.99
N LEU A 99 -0.88 -25.38 5.02
CA LEU A 99 -2.03 -25.99 4.36
C LEU A 99 -1.63 -27.17 3.49
N LEU A 100 -0.51 -27.08 2.78
CA LEU A 100 0.03 -28.17 1.95
C LEU A 100 0.41 -29.38 2.81
N LEU A 101 1.08 -29.17 3.95
CA LEU A 101 1.43 -30.24 4.89
C LEU A 101 0.18 -30.96 5.44
N ARG A 102 -0.91 -30.24 5.71
CA ARG A 102 -2.18 -30.85 6.17
C ARG A 102 -2.88 -31.68 5.10
N LYS A 103 -2.74 -31.32 3.82
CA LYS A 103 -3.34 -32.07 2.71
C LYS A 103 -2.54 -33.34 2.37
N GLY A 104 -1.21 -33.31 2.52
CA GLY A 104 -0.33 -34.45 2.25
C GLY A 104 -0.36 -35.55 3.32
N GLY A 105 -0.75 -35.24 4.55
CA GLY A 105 -0.86 -36.23 5.65
C GLY A 105 -2.18 -36.98 5.73
N ASN A 106 -3.06 -36.84 4.72
CA ASN A 106 -4.40 -37.44 4.68
C ASN A 106 -4.54 -38.49 3.56
N ILE A 107 -3.43 -39.10 3.14
CA ILE A 107 -3.34 -40.22 2.18
C ILE A 107 -2.69 -41.40 2.90
#